data_AF-A0A9E6BRX4-F1
#
_entry.id   AF-A0A9E6BRX4-F1
#
_cell.length_a   1.000
_cell.length_b   1.000
_cell.length_c   1.000
_cell.angle_alpha   90.00
_cell.angle_beta   90.00
_cell.angle_gamma   90.00
#
_symmetry.space_group_name_H-M   'P 1'
#
loop_
_entity.id
_entity.type
_entity.pdbx_description
1 polymer ?
#
loop_
_entity_poly.entity_id
_entity_poly.type
_entity_poly.pdbx_seq_one_letter_code
_entity_poly.pdbx_strand_id
1 'polypeptide(L)'
;MVGRIIAWPIAKVREATYVSRVLNPIHQQIVEQLRERSELQTTAFVGVPQRIVESLALAVAKEKGISPPCLYPGDPTELLFWGPHDDLTGLIFSINLEKRCGIRISHEEFLRWCEMRLSVAQLVEECLKRPREEDVAHGITKCPPR
;
A
#
# COMPACT_ATOMS: atom_id res chain seq x y z
N MET A 1 -17.94 -19.55 35.07
CA MET A 1 -17.79 -18.08 34.88
C MET A 1 -16.41 -17.56 35.27
N VAL A 2 -15.79 -18.05 36.35
CA VAL A 2 -14.49 -17.56 36.89
C VAL A 2 -13.30 -17.72 35.92
N GLY A 3 -13.24 -18.81 35.14
CA GLY A 3 -12.14 -19.05 34.20
C GLY A 3 -12.02 -18.03 33.05
N ARG A 4 -13.13 -17.36 32.68
CA ARG A 4 -13.11 -16.32 31.63
C ARG A 4 -12.53 -14.99 32.12
N ILE A 5 -12.65 -14.69 33.42
CA ILE A 5 -12.20 -13.43 34.02
C ILE A 5 -10.67 -13.42 34.19
N ILE A 6 -10.04 -14.57 34.41
CA ILE A 6 -8.58 -14.71 34.54
C ILE A 6 -7.91 -14.94 33.17
N ALA A 7 -8.58 -15.62 32.25
CA ALA A 7 -8.04 -15.86 30.91
C ALA A 7 -7.90 -14.58 30.08
N TRP A 8 -8.84 -13.64 30.20
CA TRP A 8 -8.81 -12.37 29.45
C TRP A 8 -7.60 -11.47 29.76
N PRO A 9 -7.25 -11.17 31.03
CA PRO A 9 -6.05 -10.37 31.34
C PRO A 9 -4.76 -11.10 30.97
N ILE A 10 -4.67 -12.43 31.12
CA ILE A 10 -3.50 -13.20 30.68
C ILE A 10 -3.35 -13.14 29.15
N ALA A 11 -4.45 -13.26 28.41
CA ALA A 11 -4.44 -13.12 26.95
C ALA A 11 -3.98 -11.70 26.54
N LYS A 12 -4.47 -10.66 27.23
CA LYS A 12 -4.06 -9.27 27.00
C LYS A 12 -2.58 -9.02 27.30
N VAL A 13 -2.04 -9.58 28.38
CA VAL A 13 -0.60 -9.48 28.70
C VAL A 13 0.25 -10.23 27.67
N ARG A 14 -0.19 -11.41 27.22
CA ARG A 14 0.50 -12.17 26.17
C ARG A 14 0.49 -11.42 24.84
N GLU A 15 -0.65 -10.87 24.46
CA GLU A 15 -0.81 -10.01 23.28
C GLU A 15 0.12 -8.80 23.36
N ALA A 16 0.08 -8.03 24.45
CA ALA A 16 0.95 -6.87 24.66
C ALA A 16 2.45 -7.25 24.62
N THR A 17 2.81 -8.39 25.22
CA THR A 17 4.19 -8.89 25.20
C THR A 17 4.62 -9.31 23.80
N TYR A 18 3.74 -9.95 23.04
CA TYR A 18 4.00 -10.33 21.65
C TYR A 18 4.18 -9.10 20.75
N VAL A 19 3.27 -8.12 20.89
CA VAL A 19 3.39 -6.83 20.19
C VAL A 19 4.72 -6.17 20.52
N SER A 20 5.06 -6.04 21.81
CA SER A 20 6.28 -5.33 22.21
C SER A 20 7.57 -6.05 21.86
N ARG A 21 7.61 -7.39 21.91
CA ARG A 21 8.84 -8.18 21.74
C ARG A 21 9.05 -8.71 20.33
N VAL A 22 8.00 -8.82 19.52
CA VAL A 22 8.07 -9.40 18.18
C VAL A 22 7.70 -8.37 17.13
N LEU A 23 6.50 -7.79 17.20
CA LEU A 23 6.02 -6.89 16.16
C LEU A 23 6.76 -5.54 16.16
N ASN A 24 6.97 -4.92 17.32
CA ASN A 24 7.66 -3.64 17.43
C ASN A 24 9.10 -3.68 16.89
N PRO A 25 9.94 -4.69 17.21
CA PRO A 25 11.27 -4.80 16.62
C PRO A 25 11.24 -4.97 15.10
N ILE A 26 10.33 -5.79 14.57
CA ILE A 26 10.19 -5.98 13.12
C ILE A 26 9.78 -4.67 12.45
N HIS A 27 8.80 -3.96 13.03
CA HIS A 27 8.40 -2.63 12.56
C HIS A 27 9.58 -1.67 12.50
N GLN A 28 10.37 -1.58 13.59
CA GLN A 28 11.54 -0.72 13.65
C GLN A 28 12.59 -1.09 12.60
N GLN A 29 12.84 -2.39 12.39
CA GLN A 29 13.76 -2.86 11.36
C GLN A 29 13.31 -2.47 9.95
N ILE A 30 12.02 -2.63 9.64
CA ILE A 30 11.46 -2.22 8.34
C ILE A 30 11.61 -0.70 8.16
N VAL A 31 11.25 0.08 9.17
CA VAL A 31 11.36 1.55 9.11
C VAL A 31 12.81 1.99 8.94
N GLU A 32 13.76 1.38 9.64
CA GLU A 32 15.17 1.73 9.52
C GLU A 32 15.73 1.36 8.15
N GLN A 33 15.42 0.16 7.63
CA GLN A 33 15.78 -0.24 6.27
C GLN A 33 15.19 0.69 5.21
N LEU A 34 13.97 1.21 5.42
CA LEU A 34 13.35 2.18 4.51
C LEU A 34 14.01 3.57 4.61
N ARG A 35 14.48 3.97 5.79
CA ARG A 35 15.20 5.25 6.00
C ARG A 35 16.60 5.24 5.41
N GLU A 36 17.28 4.10 5.44
CA GLU A 36 18.62 3.94 4.87
C GLU A 36 18.61 3.98 3.33
N ARG A 37 17.45 3.74 2.71
CA ARG A 37 17.29 3.92 1.26
C ARG A 37 17.39 5.40 0.94
N SER A 38 18.26 5.74 -0.01
CA SER A 38 18.43 7.11 -0.50
C SER A 38 17.10 7.72 -0.94
N GLU A 39 17.01 9.05 -0.91
CA GLU A 39 15.85 9.78 -1.39
C GLU A 39 15.52 9.37 -2.83
N LEU A 40 14.23 9.14 -3.08
CA LEU A 40 13.56 8.77 -4.34
C LEU A 40 14.47 8.73 -5.59
N GLN A 41 15.17 7.61 -5.81
CA GLN A 41 15.91 7.39 -7.05
C GLN A 41 15.00 6.79 -8.11
N THR A 42 14.70 7.63 -9.10
CA THR A 42 13.73 7.43 -10.16
C THR A 42 14.10 6.35 -11.18
N THR A 43 15.34 5.89 -11.16
CA THR A 43 15.95 5.11 -12.25
C THR A 43 15.58 3.63 -12.25
N ALA A 44 14.98 3.12 -11.17
CA ALA A 44 14.65 1.70 -11.04
C ALA A 44 13.43 1.26 -11.88
N PHE A 45 12.60 2.20 -12.35
CA PHE A 45 11.35 1.93 -13.08
C PHE A 45 11.40 2.49 -14.50
N VAL A 46 12.11 1.81 -15.40
CA VAL A 46 12.21 2.21 -16.82
C VAL A 46 10.88 1.92 -17.53
N GLY A 47 10.27 2.95 -18.14
CA GLY A 47 9.04 2.81 -18.94
C GLY A 47 7.73 2.76 -18.15
N VAL A 48 7.78 2.94 -16.83
CA VAL A 48 6.61 2.95 -15.93
C VAL A 48 6.23 4.39 -15.58
N PRO A 49 4.93 4.74 -15.46
CA PRO A 49 4.53 6.04 -14.93
C PRO A 49 5.02 6.22 -13.48
N GLN A 50 6.06 7.01 -13.34
CA GLN A 50 6.72 7.35 -12.09
C GLN A 50 5.75 7.84 -11.01
N ARG A 51 4.66 8.50 -11.42
CA ARG A 51 3.61 9.02 -10.52
C ARG A 51 2.91 7.93 -9.68
N ILE A 52 2.81 6.70 -10.19
CA ILE A 52 2.22 5.57 -9.44
C ILE A 52 3.16 5.17 -8.30
N VAL A 53 4.44 5.00 -8.62
CA VAL A 53 5.49 4.64 -7.64
C VAL A 53 5.64 5.73 -6.59
N GLU A 54 5.64 7.01 -7.00
CA GLU A 54 5.66 8.15 -6.08
C GLU A 54 4.43 8.17 -5.16
N SER A 55 3.25 7.86 -5.69
CA SER A 55 2.01 7.81 -4.89
C SER A 55 2.11 6.74 -3.79
N LEU A 56 2.73 5.60 -4.11
CA LEU A 56 2.98 4.53 -3.14
C LEU A 56 4.05 4.94 -2.11
N ALA A 57 5.18 5.49 -2.56
CA ALA A 57 6.25 5.95 -1.67
C ALA A 57 5.75 7.01 -0.68
N LEU A 58 4.90 7.94 -1.13
CA LEU A 58 4.26 8.95 -0.28
C LEU A 58 3.28 8.34 0.72
N ALA A 59 2.54 7.31 0.32
CA ALA A 59 1.64 6.62 1.22
C ALA A 59 2.41 5.92 2.35
N VAL A 60 3.46 5.16 1.98
CA VAL A 60 4.35 4.49 2.92
C VAL A 60 5.00 5.50 3.86
N ALA A 61 5.56 6.58 3.33
CA ALA A 61 6.18 7.63 4.14
C ALA A 61 5.22 8.25 5.16
N LYS A 62 4.00 8.56 4.73
CA LYS A 62 3.00 9.19 5.59
C LYS A 62 2.59 8.28 6.74
N GLU A 63 2.37 7.00 6.47
CA GLU A 63 2.00 6.05 7.52
C GLU A 63 3.17 5.74 8.46
N LYS A 64 4.36 5.49 7.89
CA LYS A 64 5.55 5.09 8.64
C LYS A 64 6.25 6.28 9.34
N GLY A 65 5.82 7.51 9.08
CA GLY A 65 6.41 8.73 9.68
C GLY A 65 7.84 8.99 9.22
N ILE A 66 8.14 8.75 7.94
CA ILE A 66 9.47 8.91 7.34
C ILE A 66 9.42 9.75 6.06
N SER A 67 10.58 10.16 5.56
CA SER A 67 10.68 10.73 4.21
C SER A 67 10.32 9.68 3.14
N PRO A 68 9.75 10.09 1.97
CA PRO A 68 9.45 9.17 0.87
C PRO A 68 10.64 8.29 0.48
N PRO A 69 10.58 6.97 0.75
CA PRO A 69 11.70 6.09 0.48
C PRO A 69 11.78 5.79 -1.01
N CYS A 70 12.99 5.46 -1.49
CA CYS A 70 13.14 4.82 -2.79
C CYS A 70 12.53 3.41 -2.75
N LEU A 71 11.58 3.13 -3.64
CA LEU A 71 11.00 1.79 -3.82
C LEU A 71 11.67 1.11 -5.00
N TYR A 72 11.88 -0.20 -4.89
CA TYR A 72 12.44 -1.04 -5.95
C TYR A 72 11.36 -1.94 -6.57
N PRO A 73 11.46 -2.28 -7.87
CA PRO A 73 10.51 -3.14 -8.56
C PRO A 73 10.22 -4.47 -7.86
N GLY A 74 11.24 -5.06 -7.22
CA GLY A 74 11.16 -6.33 -6.51
C GLY A 74 10.70 -6.24 -5.06
N ASP A 75 10.45 -5.04 -4.53
CA ASP A 75 9.99 -4.91 -3.14
C ASP A 75 8.63 -5.61 -2.96
N PRO A 76 8.47 -6.46 -1.94
CA PRO A 76 7.19 -7.10 -1.64
C PRO A 76 6.24 -6.08 -1.03
N THR A 77 5.05 -5.93 -1.62
CA THR A 77 4.06 -4.96 -1.14
C THR A 77 3.54 -5.27 0.25
N GLU A 78 3.51 -6.55 0.65
CA GLU A 78 3.11 -6.99 2.00
C GLU A 78 4.02 -6.51 3.13
N LEU A 79 5.23 -6.01 2.82
CA LEU A 79 6.11 -5.37 3.81
C LEU A 79 5.98 -3.85 3.82
N LEU A 80 5.39 -3.28 2.76
CA LEU A 80 5.10 -1.84 2.65
C LEU A 80 3.74 -1.52 3.27
N PHE A 81 2.77 -2.41 3.04
CA PHE A 81 1.44 -2.41 3.65
C PHE A 81 1.48 -3.19 4.97
N TRP A 82 0.70 -2.78 5.98
CA TRP A 82 0.52 -3.60 7.20
C TRP A 82 -0.44 -4.79 7.00
N GLY A 83 -0.99 -4.94 5.80
CA GLY A 83 -1.93 -5.99 5.43
C GLY A 83 -3.37 -5.47 5.26
N PRO A 84 -4.32 -6.31 4.82
CA PRO A 84 -5.65 -5.88 4.37
C PRO A 84 -6.53 -5.22 5.46
N HIS A 85 -6.16 -5.35 6.73
CA HIS A 85 -7.00 -4.97 7.87
C HIS A 85 -6.45 -3.85 8.75
N ASP A 86 -5.22 -3.37 8.51
CA ASP A 86 -4.56 -2.37 9.38
C ASP A 86 -3.79 -1.30 8.60
N ASP A 87 -4.14 -1.11 7.32
CA ASP A 87 -3.29 -0.37 6.39
C ASP A 87 -3.89 0.97 5.97
N LEU A 88 -3.44 2.02 6.67
CA LEU A 88 -3.64 3.40 6.23
C LEU A 88 -2.89 3.65 4.92
N THR A 89 -1.76 2.96 4.68
CA THR A 89 -1.00 3.09 3.43
C THR A 89 -1.87 2.78 2.21
N GLY A 90 -2.60 1.67 2.19
CA GLY A 90 -3.53 1.31 1.11
C GLY A 90 -4.54 2.41 0.79
N LEU A 91 -5.21 2.95 1.82
CA LEU A 91 -6.17 4.03 1.67
C LEU A 91 -5.51 5.31 1.12
N ILE A 92 -4.37 5.71 1.68
CA ILE A 92 -3.63 6.89 1.23
C ILE A 92 -3.17 6.71 -0.21
N PHE A 93 -2.72 5.50 -0.57
CA PHE A 93 -2.30 5.15 -1.91
C PHE A 93 -3.46 5.25 -2.91
N SER A 94 -4.63 4.68 -2.60
CA SER A 94 -5.82 4.79 -3.47
C SER A 94 -6.25 6.24 -3.68
N ILE A 95 -6.25 7.06 -2.63
CA ILE A 95 -6.57 8.49 -2.73
C ILE A 95 -5.54 9.23 -3.59
N ASN A 96 -4.25 8.92 -3.42
CA ASN A 96 -3.19 9.54 -4.22
C ASN A 96 -3.29 9.13 -5.69
N LEU A 97 -3.62 7.86 -5.98
CA LEU A 97 -3.80 7.37 -7.34
C LEU A 97 -4.98 8.01 -8.06
N GLU A 98 -6.12 8.17 -7.38
CA GLU A 98 -7.27 8.87 -7.95
C GLU A 98 -6.90 10.32 -8.27
N LYS A 99 -6.30 11.04 -7.30
CA LYS A 99 -5.97 12.46 -7.45
C LYS A 99 -4.85 12.75 -8.45
N ARG A 100 -3.85 11.88 -8.57
CA ARG A 100 -2.62 12.14 -9.35
C ARG A 100 -2.59 11.42 -10.69
N CYS A 101 -3.33 10.32 -10.80
CA CYS A 101 -3.31 9.43 -11.96
C CYS A 101 -4.70 9.21 -12.57
N GLY A 102 -5.79 9.66 -11.93
CA GLY A 102 -7.16 9.39 -12.38
C GLY A 102 -7.50 7.90 -12.35
N ILE A 103 -6.80 7.12 -11.52
CA ILE A 103 -6.99 5.67 -11.37
C ILE A 103 -7.76 5.43 -10.08
N ARG A 104 -8.99 4.96 -10.20
CA ARG A 104 -9.82 4.59 -9.06
C ARG A 104 -9.71 3.10 -8.78
N ILE A 105 -9.47 2.75 -7.51
CA ILE A 105 -9.40 1.37 -7.04
C ILE A 105 -10.49 1.17 -6.01
N SER A 106 -11.30 0.12 -6.17
CA SER A 106 -12.28 -0.26 -5.16
C SER A 106 -11.61 -0.92 -3.96
N HIS A 107 -12.28 -0.88 -2.80
CA HIS A 107 -11.77 -1.53 -1.59
C HIS A 107 -11.57 -3.04 -1.79
N GLU A 108 -12.50 -3.71 -2.47
CA GLU A 108 -12.42 -5.16 -2.77
C GLU A 108 -11.20 -5.50 -3.64
N GLU A 109 -10.86 -4.64 -4.59
CA GLU A 109 -9.68 -4.83 -5.43
C GLU A 109 -8.39 -4.63 -4.65
N PHE A 110 -8.35 -3.64 -3.76
CA PHE A 110 -7.22 -3.45 -2.88
C PHE A 110 -7.00 -4.68 -1.98
N LEU A 111 -8.07 -5.22 -1.38
CA LEU A 111 -7.99 -6.45 -0.58
C LEU A 111 -7.43 -7.62 -1.40
N ARG A 112 -7.88 -7.77 -2.65
CA ARG A 112 -7.36 -8.80 -3.56
C ARG A 112 -5.86 -8.62 -3.82
N TRP A 113 -5.38 -7.39 -4.00
CA TRP A 113 -3.96 -7.13 -4.19
C TRP A 113 -3.13 -7.49 -2.96
N CYS A 114 -3.65 -7.24 -1.76
CA CYS A 114 -3.01 -7.69 -0.52
C CYS A 114 -2.91 -9.23 -0.46
N GLU A 115 -3.94 -9.96 -0.90
CA GLU A 115 -3.93 -11.43 -0.92
C GLU A 115 -2.94 -11.99 -1.96
N MET A 116 -2.75 -11.30 -3.08
CA MET A 116 -1.88 -11.73 -4.18
C MET A 116 -0.37 -11.58 -3.89
N ARG A 117 0.01 -10.90 -2.81
CA ARG A 117 1.42 -10.67 -2.41
C ARG A 117 2.28 -10.12 -3.56
N LEU A 118 1.77 -9.10 -4.22
CA LEU A 118 2.40 -8.49 -5.38
C LEU A 118 3.76 -7.87 -5.03
N SER A 119 4.69 -7.84 -5.97
CA SER A 119 5.80 -6.90 -5.93
C SER A 119 5.34 -5.49 -6.31
N VAL A 120 6.13 -4.46 -6.01
CA VAL A 120 5.83 -3.08 -6.45
C VAL A 120 5.66 -3.01 -7.98
N ALA A 121 6.48 -3.72 -8.76
CA ALA A 121 6.33 -3.78 -10.21
C ALA A 121 4.99 -4.37 -10.64
N GLN A 122 4.58 -5.48 -10.03
CA GLN A 122 3.30 -6.12 -10.35
C GLN A 122 2.11 -5.24 -9.94
N LEU A 123 2.18 -4.57 -8.79
CA LEU A 123 1.17 -3.62 -8.34
C LEU A 123 1.02 -2.45 -9.33
N VAL A 124 2.15 -1.92 -9.82
CA VAL A 124 2.17 -0.89 -10.86
C VAL A 124 1.51 -1.39 -12.15
N GLU A 125 1.83 -2.60 -12.59
CA GLU A 125 1.22 -3.22 -13.77
C GLU A 125 -0.30 -3.37 -13.60
N GLU A 126 -0.77 -3.77 -12.42
CA GLU A 126 -2.19 -3.84 -12.09
C GLU A 126 -2.88 -2.47 -12.16
N CYS A 127 -2.20 -1.41 -11.72
CA CYS A 127 -2.68 -0.04 -11.87
C CYS A 127 -2.74 0.39 -13.35
N LEU A 128 -1.75 -0.01 -14.14
CA LEU A 128 -1.65 0.34 -15.56
C LEU A 128 -2.70 -0.33 -16.45
N LYS A 129 -3.22 -1.49 -16.05
CA LYS A 129 -4.33 -2.17 -16.74
C LYS A 129 -5.64 -1.40 -16.67
N ARG A 130 -5.70 -0.32 -15.88
CA ARG A 130 -6.94 0.42 -15.62
C ARG A 130 -7.12 1.59 -16.58
N PRO A 131 -8.37 1.80 -17.05
CA PRO A 131 -8.70 3.01 -17.79
C PRO A 131 -8.53 4.21 -16.86
N ARG A 132 -7.95 5.30 -17.38
CA ARG A 132 -7.89 6.56 -16.64
C ARG A 132 -9.27 7.22 -16.74
N GLU A 133 -9.68 7.98 -15.72
CA GLU A 133 -10.95 8.75 -15.79
C GLU A 133 -11.04 9.64 -17.04
N GLU A 134 -9.90 10.13 -17.54
CA GLU A 134 -9.80 10.91 -18.79
C GLU A 134 -10.25 10.11 -20.04
N ASP A 135 -10.02 8.79 -20.06
CA ASP A 135 -10.42 7.90 -21.15
C ASP A 135 -11.94 7.62 -21.11
N VAL A 136 -12.54 7.63 -19.92
CA VAL A 136 -13.98 7.39 -19.73
C VAL A 136 -14.79 8.65 -20.08
N ALA A 137 -14.25 9.84 -19.80
CA ALA A 137 -14.88 11.11 -20.15
C ALA A 137 -14.98 11.34 -21.68
N HIS A 138 -14.06 10.76 -22.47
CA HIS A 138 -14.09 10.80 -23.94
C HIS A 138 -14.92 9.67 -24.59
N GLY A 139 -15.50 8.78 -23.79
CA GLY A 139 -16.33 7.66 -24.24
C GLY A 139 -17.83 7.99 -24.43
N ILE A 140 -18.28 9.21 -24.16
CA ILE A 140 -19.68 9.61 -24.34
C ILE A 140 -19.80 10.57 -25.54
N THR A 141 -19.83 10.04 -26.76
CA THR A 141 -20.68 10.54 -27.86
C THR A 141 -20.58 9.61 -29.07
N LYS A 142 -21.21 8.43 -29.04
CA LYS A 142 -21.80 7.83 -30.25
C LYS A 142 -23.02 7.00 -29.87
N CYS A 143 -24.13 7.68 -29.60
CA CYS A 143 -25.42 7.05 -29.88
C CYS A 143 -25.51 6.85 -31.41
N PRO A 144 -25.83 5.65 -31.91
CA PRO A 144 -26.08 5.47 -33.34
C PRO A 144 -27.41 6.14 -33.70
N PRO A 145 -27.51 6.80 -34.87
CA PRO A 145 -28.78 7.36 -35.32
C PRO A 145 -29.75 6.22 -35.61
N ARG A 146 -30.98 6.36 -35.13
CA ARG A 146 -32.15 5.65 -35.69
C ARG A 146 -32.93 6.61 -36.56
#